data_AF-A0A9X8VLF4-F1
#
_entry.id   AF-A0A9X8VLF4-F1
#
_cell.length_a   1.000
_cell.length_b   1.000
_cell.length_c   1.000
_cell.angle_alpha   90.00
_cell.angle_beta   90.00
_cell.angle_gamma   90.00
#
_symmetry.space_group_name_H-M   'P 1'
#
loop_
_entity.id
_entity.type
_entity.pdbx_description
1 polymer ?
#
loop_
_entity_poly.entity_id
_entity_poly.type
_entity_poly.pdbx_seq_one_letter_code
_entity_poly.pdbx_strand_id
1 'polypeptide(L)'
;GVNGYQNNIPFTGTATGPVKGTWENGIVDYRQIAGQFMSGEWQYTYDATAEAPYVFKPSTGDLITFDDARSVQAKGKYVLDKQLGGLFSWEIDADNGDILNSMNASLGNSAGAQ
;
A
#
# COMPACT_ATOMS: atom_id res chain seq x y z
N GLY A 1 6.98 -10.32 14.54
CA GLY A 1 6.71 -8.99 13.98
C GLY A 1 7.63 -7.94 14.57
N VAL A 2 7.30 -6.68 14.34
CA VAL A 2 7.94 -5.47 14.88
C VAL A 2 7.69 -5.35 16.38
N ASN A 3 8.75 -5.05 17.12
CA ASN A 3 8.72 -4.85 18.58
C ASN A 3 9.51 -3.60 18.97
N GLY A 4 9.31 -3.12 20.21
CA GLY A 4 10.08 -2.00 20.77
C GLY A 4 9.79 -0.64 20.12
N TYR A 5 8.67 -0.51 19.41
CA TYR A 5 8.27 0.74 18.77
C TYR A 5 7.76 1.77 19.78
N GLN A 6 7.98 3.05 19.48
CA GLN A 6 7.63 4.20 20.32
C GLN A 6 6.43 4.95 19.76
N ASN A 7 5.69 5.64 20.64
CA ASN A 7 4.58 6.54 20.28
C ASN A 7 3.51 5.89 19.40
N ASN A 8 3.35 4.57 19.48
CA ASN A 8 2.46 3.79 18.62
C ASN A 8 2.79 3.93 17.12
N ILE A 9 4.06 4.17 16.77
CA ILE A 9 4.57 4.25 15.40
C ILE A 9 5.43 3.01 15.12
N PRO A 10 4.90 1.97 14.48
CA PRO A 10 5.60 0.70 14.27
C PRO A 10 6.99 0.85 13.63
N PHE A 11 7.14 1.78 12.69
CA PHE A 11 8.41 2.03 11.97
C PHE A 11 9.60 2.49 12.85
N THR A 12 9.36 2.83 14.12
CA THR A 12 10.45 3.18 15.07
C THR A 12 11.05 1.97 15.79
N GLY A 13 10.42 0.80 15.67
CA GLY A 13 10.88 -0.45 16.29
C GLY A 13 11.79 -1.28 15.41
N THR A 14 12.01 -2.53 15.82
CA THR A 14 12.79 -3.53 15.05
C THR A 14 11.97 -4.79 14.81
N ALA A 15 12.06 -5.36 13.61
CA ALA A 15 11.41 -6.62 13.26
C ALA A 15 12.29 -7.84 13.59
N THR A 16 11.65 -8.96 13.94
CA THR A 16 12.34 -10.24 14.19
C THR A 16 12.32 -11.19 12.99
N GLY A 17 11.62 -10.83 11.91
CA GLY A 17 11.47 -11.65 10.71
C GLY A 17 10.43 -11.07 9.74
N PRO A 18 10.28 -11.68 8.55
CA PRO A 18 9.32 -11.25 7.54
C PRO A 18 7.88 -11.55 7.96
N VAL A 19 6.92 -10.76 7.45
CA VAL A 19 5.50 -11.13 7.49
C VAL A 19 5.28 -12.41 6.66
N LYS A 20 4.27 -13.22 7.04
CA LYS A 20 3.83 -14.34 6.19
C LYS A 20 3.25 -13.76 4.90
N GLY A 21 3.93 -14.00 3.78
CA GLY A 21 3.50 -13.50 2.49
C GLY A 21 2.44 -14.35 1.81
N THR A 22 1.94 -13.86 0.67
CA THR A 22 0.95 -14.56 -0.16
C THR A 22 1.57 -15.78 -0.83
N TRP A 23 2.72 -15.58 -1.48
CA TRP A 23 3.43 -16.61 -2.25
C TRP A 23 4.84 -16.86 -1.73
N GLU A 24 5.51 -15.82 -1.25
CA GLU A 24 6.86 -15.90 -0.67
C GLU A 24 6.99 -15.00 0.57
N ASN A 25 7.93 -15.32 1.46
CA ASN A 25 8.07 -14.60 2.74
C ASN A 25 8.35 -13.11 2.53
N GLY A 26 7.60 -12.25 3.22
CA GLY A 26 7.81 -10.80 3.20
C GLY A 26 7.07 -10.05 2.08
N ILE A 27 6.39 -10.75 1.17
CA ILE A 27 5.64 -10.12 0.06
C ILE A 27 4.17 -10.51 0.14
N VAL A 28 3.29 -9.52 0.17
CA VAL A 28 1.84 -9.71 0.23
C VAL A 28 1.20 -9.00 -0.97
N ASP A 29 0.40 -9.73 -1.74
CA ASP A 29 -0.38 -9.17 -2.84
C ASP A 29 -1.35 -8.11 -2.33
N TYR A 30 -1.49 -7.00 -3.07
CA TYR A 30 -2.45 -5.94 -2.72
C TYR A 30 -3.88 -6.49 -2.56
N ARG A 31 -4.29 -7.42 -3.43
CA ARG A 31 -5.58 -8.12 -3.31
C ARG A 31 -5.77 -8.76 -1.93
N GLN A 32 -4.74 -9.40 -1.38
CA GLN A 32 -4.83 -10.02 -0.06
C GLN A 32 -4.87 -8.95 1.05
N ILE A 33 -4.07 -7.89 0.95
CA ILE A 33 -4.11 -6.77 1.90
C ILE A 33 -5.53 -6.21 1.98
N ALA A 34 -6.11 -5.82 0.83
CA ALA A 34 -7.46 -5.25 0.75
C ALA A 34 -8.54 -6.20 1.27
N GLY A 35 -8.42 -7.50 0.97
CA GLY A 35 -9.42 -8.50 1.34
C GLY A 35 -9.34 -9.01 2.78
N GLN A 36 -8.16 -8.99 3.42
CA GLN A 36 -7.93 -9.68 4.70
C GLN A 36 -7.34 -8.79 5.78
N PHE A 37 -6.53 -7.79 5.44
CA PHE A 37 -5.73 -7.02 6.39
C PHE A 37 -6.25 -5.59 6.61
N MET A 38 -7.45 -5.30 6.10
CA MET A 38 -8.17 -4.03 6.29
C MET A 38 -9.30 -4.14 7.34
N SER A 39 -9.32 -5.20 8.17
CA SER A 39 -10.38 -5.43 9.17
C SER A 39 -9.86 -6.19 10.40
N GLY A 40 -10.73 -6.34 11.41
CA GLY A 40 -10.40 -7.07 12.63
C GLY A 40 -9.36 -6.33 13.48
N GLU A 41 -8.30 -7.03 13.87
CA GLU A 41 -7.21 -6.48 14.67
C GLU A 41 -6.21 -5.62 13.87
N TRP A 42 -6.33 -5.59 12.54
CA TRP A 42 -5.45 -4.80 11.70
C TRP A 42 -5.82 -3.32 11.77
N GLN A 43 -4.82 -2.50 12.06
CA GLN A 43 -4.92 -1.05 12.07
C GLN A 43 -4.40 -0.52 10.74
N TYR A 44 -5.28 0.04 9.92
CA TYR A 44 -4.89 0.79 8.74
C TYR A 44 -4.52 2.23 9.12
N THR A 45 -3.41 2.72 8.60
CA THR A 45 -3.00 4.12 8.72
C THR A 45 -2.48 4.61 7.39
N TYR A 46 -2.81 5.86 7.07
CA TYR A 46 -2.24 6.57 5.92
C TYR A 46 -1.37 7.72 6.41
N ASP A 47 -0.06 7.65 6.13
CA ASP A 47 0.86 8.76 6.38
C ASP A 47 0.69 9.81 5.26
N ALA A 48 0.05 10.93 5.58
CA ALA A 48 -0.20 12.01 4.62
C ALA A 48 1.04 12.86 4.32
N THR A 49 2.11 12.75 5.12
CA THR A 49 3.38 13.43 4.82
C THR A 49 4.19 12.63 3.81
N ALA A 50 4.25 11.31 3.99
CA ALA A 50 4.92 10.40 3.06
C ALA A 50 4.06 10.03 1.84
N GLU A 51 2.75 10.23 1.93
CA GLU A 51 1.74 9.73 0.98
C GLU A 51 1.82 8.20 0.83
N ALA A 52 1.80 7.48 1.96
CA ALA A 52 1.97 6.03 2.01
C ALA A 52 1.05 5.36 3.05
N PRO A 53 0.29 4.32 2.67
CA PRO A 53 -0.46 3.50 3.59
C PRO A 53 0.41 2.39 4.23
N TYR A 54 -0.02 1.97 5.40
CA TYR A 54 0.43 0.73 6.03
C TYR A 54 -0.66 0.14 6.91
N VAL A 55 -0.59 -1.18 7.11
CA VAL A 55 -1.43 -1.89 8.08
C VAL A 55 -0.54 -2.53 9.13
N PHE A 56 -1.00 -2.49 10.38
CA PHE A 56 -0.27 -3.05 11.51
C PHE A 56 -1.20 -3.89 12.38
N LYS A 57 -0.75 -5.10 12.77
CA LYS A 57 -1.44 -5.97 13.71
C LYS A 57 -0.68 -6.01 15.03
N PRO A 58 -1.11 -5.30 16.08
CA PRO A 58 -0.33 -5.15 17.32
C PRO A 58 -0.05 -6.47 18.06
N SER A 59 -0.97 -7.42 18.00
CA SER A 59 -0.88 -8.69 18.73
C SER A 59 0.27 -9.59 18.25
N THR A 60 0.67 -9.48 16.98
CA THR A 60 1.76 -10.25 16.35
C THR A 60 2.94 -9.37 15.95
N GLY A 61 2.74 -8.06 15.92
CA GLY A 61 3.67 -7.07 15.38
C GLY A 61 3.78 -7.13 13.86
N ASP A 62 2.81 -7.71 13.15
CA ASP A 62 2.89 -7.75 11.68
C ASP A 62 2.67 -6.35 11.12
N LEU A 63 3.63 -5.87 10.32
CA LEU A 63 3.62 -4.56 9.68
C LEU A 63 3.76 -4.76 8.17
N ILE A 64 2.83 -4.20 7.41
CA ILE A 64 2.83 -4.26 5.95
C ILE A 64 2.70 -2.84 5.42
N THR A 65 3.66 -2.41 4.60
CA THR A 65 3.63 -1.15 3.84
C THR A 65 3.38 -1.47 2.37
N PHE A 66 2.58 -0.66 1.68
CA PHE A 66 2.10 -0.93 0.33
C PHE A 66 1.68 0.39 -0.34
N ASP A 67 1.23 0.31 -1.61
CA ASP A 67 0.47 1.37 -2.25
C ASP A 67 -1.03 1.04 -2.20
N ASP A 68 -1.85 2.05 -1.98
CA ASP A 68 -3.30 2.02 -2.12
C ASP A 68 -3.78 3.05 -3.14
N ALA A 69 -5.10 3.12 -3.37
CA ALA A 69 -5.67 4.08 -4.31
C ALA A 69 -5.26 5.54 -4.02
N ARG A 70 -5.08 5.94 -2.74
CA ARG A 70 -4.76 7.32 -2.37
C ARG A 70 -3.30 7.67 -2.63
N SER A 71 -2.37 6.81 -2.26
CA SER A 71 -0.93 6.98 -2.52
C SER A 71 -0.62 6.93 -4.02
N VAL A 72 -1.30 6.05 -4.78
CA VAL A 72 -1.24 6.04 -6.25
C VAL A 72 -1.78 7.34 -6.84
N GLN A 73 -2.86 7.90 -6.28
CA GLN A 73 -3.37 9.20 -6.71
C GLN A 73 -2.36 10.33 -6.48
N ALA A 74 -1.69 10.34 -5.32
CA ALA A 74 -0.64 11.30 -5.03
C ALA A 74 0.53 11.19 -6.05
N LYS A 75 0.92 9.96 -6.42
CA LYS A 75 1.92 9.72 -7.47
C LYS A 75 1.46 10.22 -8.85
N GLY A 76 0.22 9.94 -9.25
CA GLY A 76 -0.31 10.44 -10.53
C GLY A 76 -0.38 11.96 -10.60
N LYS A 77 -0.86 12.60 -9.53
CA LYS A 77 -0.81 14.07 -9.40
C LYS A 77 0.63 14.59 -9.50
N TYR A 78 1.57 13.97 -8.79
CA TYR A 78 2.97 14.35 -8.84
C TYR A 78 3.55 14.22 -10.26
N VAL A 79 3.23 13.13 -10.98
CA VAL A 79 3.63 12.91 -12.38
C VAL A 79 3.16 14.06 -13.27
N LEU A 80 1.89 14.47 -13.16
CA LEU A 80 1.34 15.58 -13.94
C LEU A 80 1.98 16.93 -13.57
N ASP A 81 2.08 17.23 -12.27
CA ASP A 81 2.66 18.48 -11.75
C ASP A 81 4.13 18.64 -12.16
N LYS A 82 4.84 17.51 -12.37
CA LYS A 82 6.26 17.47 -12.74
C LYS A 82 6.53 17.13 -14.20
N GLN A 83 5.48 16.99 -15.03
CA GLN A 83 5.61 16.65 -16.46
C GLN A 83 6.42 15.36 -16.70
N LEU A 84 6.19 14.33 -15.88
CA LEU A 84 6.80 13.01 -16.04
C LEU A 84 5.98 12.14 -17.00
N GLY A 85 6.57 11.03 -17.46
CA GLY A 85 6.01 10.22 -18.56
C GLY A 85 4.82 9.31 -18.23
N GLY A 86 4.48 9.11 -16.95
CA GLY A 86 3.38 8.23 -16.54
C GLY A 86 3.70 7.40 -15.30
N LEU A 87 2.91 6.34 -15.11
CA LEU A 87 3.07 5.36 -14.02
C LEU A 87 3.18 3.94 -14.61
N PHE A 88 3.89 3.09 -13.88
CA PHE A 88 3.99 1.64 -14.11
C PHE A 88 3.81 0.93 -12.76
N SER A 89 3.31 -0.31 -12.77
CA SER A 89 3.10 -1.12 -11.57
C SER A 89 3.68 -2.53 -11.73
N TRP A 90 4.10 -3.09 -10.60
CA TRP A 90 4.52 -4.49 -10.47
C TRP A 90 3.75 -5.14 -9.32
N GLU A 91 3.15 -6.32 -9.45
CA GLU A 91 2.80 -7.03 -10.69
C GLU A 91 1.29 -7.11 -10.88
N ILE A 92 0.87 -7.30 -12.13
CA ILE A 92 -0.52 -7.08 -12.52
C ILE A 92 -1.48 -8.08 -11.87
N ASP A 93 -1.03 -9.31 -11.62
CA ASP A 93 -1.81 -10.34 -10.96
C ASP A 93 -1.90 -10.17 -9.44
N ALA A 94 -1.18 -9.22 -8.84
CA ALA A 94 -1.32 -8.90 -7.41
C ALA A 94 -2.44 -7.87 -7.14
N ASP A 95 -2.90 -7.16 -8.18
CA ASP A 95 -3.94 -6.13 -8.07
C ASP A 95 -5.36 -6.74 -8.01
N ASN A 96 -6.29 -6.03 -7.36
CA ASN A 96 -7.72 -6.31 -7.39
C ASN A 96 -8.50 -5.36 -8.34
N GLY A 97 -7.83 -4.36 -8.89
CA GLY A 97 -8.37 -3.31 -9.76
C GLY A 97 -8.22 -1.90 -9.18
N ASP A 98 -8.10 -1.73 -7.87
CA ASP A 98 -8.00 -0.41 -7.23
C ASP A 98 -6.76 0.35 -7.68
N ILE A 99 -5.61 -0.35 -7.77
CA ILE A 99 -4.33 0.27 -8.12
C ILE A 99 -4.36 0.73 -9.57
N LEU A 100 -4.69 -0.16 -10.52
CA LEU A 100 -4.76 0.20 -11.94
C LEU A 100 -5.83 1.25 -12.23
N ASN A 101 -6.97 1.22 -11.54
CA ASN A 101 -8.01 2.25 -11.65
C ASN A 101 -7.49 3.61 -11.17
N SER A 102 -6.82 3.66 -10.02
CA SER A 102 -6.25 4.91 -9.50
C SER A 102 -5.12 5.45 -10.39
N MET A 103 -4.28 4.57 -10.95
CA MET A 103 -3.26 4.98 -11.93
C MET A 103 -3.88 5.68 -13.13
N ASN A 104 -4.95 5.12 -13.71
CA ASN A 104 -5.63 5.71 -14.86
C ASN A 104 -6.31 7.04 -14.49
N ALA A 105 -7.11 7.04 -13.42
CA ALA A 105 -7.88 8.21 -13.00
C ALA A 105 -6.97 9.38 -12.61
N SER A 106 -5.88 9.12 -11.89
CA SER A 106 -4.96 10.17 -11.42
C SER A 106 -4.09 10.78 -12.52
N LEU A 107 -3.91 10.08 -13.66
CA LEU A 107 -3.27 10.62 -14.86
C LEU A 107 -4.26 11.29 -15.82
N GLY A 108 -5.55 11.35 -15.47
CA GLY A 108 -6.57 12.06 -16.24
C GLY A 108 -7.23 11.24 -17.35
N ASN A 109 -7.08 9.91 -17.36
CA ASN A 109 -7.81 9.07 -18.32
C ASN A 109 -9.31 9.05 -18.00
N SER A 110 -10.13 9.21 -19.04
CA SER A 110 -11.59 9.17 -18.93
C SER A 110 -12.10 7.75 -18.67
N ALA A 111 -13.17 7.62 -17.90
CA ALA A 111 -13.90 6.37 -17.77
C ALA A 111 -14.64 6.01 -19.08
N GLY A 112 -14.73 4.71 -19.37
CA GLY A 112 -15.44 4.18 -20.54
C GLY A 112 -14.56 3.31 -21.43
N ALA A 113 -15.20 2.56 -22.32
CA ALA A 113 -14.52 1.88 -23.42
C ALA A 113 -14.35 2.85 -24.59
N GLN A 114 -13.25 2.73 -25.33
CA GLN A 114 -12.90 3.54 -26.50
C GLN A 114 -12.66 2.66 -27.71
#